data_AF-A0A496YRN4-F1
#
_entry.id   AF-A0A496YRN4-F1
#
_cell.length_a   1.000
_cell.length_b   1.000
_cell.length_c   1.000
_cell.angle_alpha   90.00
_cell.angle_beta   90.00
_cell.angle_gamma   90.00
#
_symmetry.space_group_name_H-M   'P 1'
#
loop_
_entity.id
_entity.type
_entity.pdbx_description
1 polymer ?
#
loop_
_entity_poly.entity_id
_entity_poly.type
_entity_poly.pdbx_seq_one_letter_code
_entity_poly.pdbx_strand_id
1 'polypeptide(L)'
;SLEGTPDKILSYYDILFYDILKAAGNNNQEEISSLLQRNRVVLAYLNQSFQIERLKENLDNLSKQMDFVPDTLIVDGLEFGDAPREVFEEFQQIAQGIEAEIWFSALAHRHITEVNERGIPYPCNNIDELFALIAQLEPVGSGVVLKILKDHEVPVPPDASVLLDTKTLLPK
;
A
#
# COMPACT_ATOMS: atom_id res chain seq x y z
N SER A 1 5.27 -7.17 -8.15
CA SER A 1 6.45 -6.31 -8.06
C SER A 1 6.65 -5.60 -9.38
N LEU A 2 6.53 -4.27 -9.40
CA LEU A 2 6.76 -3.44 -10.58
C LEU A 2 8.26 -3.17 -10.73
N GLU A 3 8.98 -4.02 -11.48
CA GLU A 3 10.37 -3.75 -11.86
C GLU A 3 10.39 -2.78 -13.07
N GLY A 4 10.41 -1.47 -12.81
CA GLY A 4 10.40 -0.44 -13.85
C GLY A 4 11.15 0.82 -13.45
N THR A 5 11.54 1.64 -14.45
CA THR A 5 12.01 3.00 -14.17
C THR A 5 10.86 3.83 -13.56
N PRO A 6 11.15 4.88 -12.76
CA PRO A 6 10.12 5.74 -12.17
C PRO A 6 9.06 6.21 -13.18
N ASP A 7 9.47 6.57 -14.40
CA ASP A 7 8.56 7.02 -15.47
C ASP A 7 7.56 5.93 -15.91
N LYS A 8 8.00 4.67 -15.94
CA LYS A 8 7.11 3.54 -16.27
C LYS A 8 6.11 3.29 -15.15
N ILE A 9 6.55 3.41 -13.90
CA ILE A 9 5.68 3.28 -12.73
C ILE A 9 4.61 4.39 -12.76
N LEU A 10 5.03 5.65 -12.95
CA LEU A 10 4.14 6.79 -13.08
C LEU A 10 3.11 6.59 -14.21
N SER A 11 3.57 6.18 -15.39
CA SER A 11 2.69 5.95 -16.54
C SER A 11 1.66 4.86 -16.28
N TYR A 12 2.05 3.78 -15.59
CA TYR A 12 1.14 2.70 -15.23
C TYR A 12 0.06 3.16 -14.24
N TYR A 13 0.45 3.90 -13.19
CA TYR A 13 -0.50 4.47 -12.23
C TYR A 13 -1.45 5.47 -12.88
N ASP A 14 -0.97 6.30 -13.80
CA ASP A 14 -1.80 7.28 -14.51
C ASP A 14 -2.87 6.59 -15.38
N ILE A 15 -2.54 5.44 -16.00
CA ILE A 15 -3.52 4.62 -16.75
C ILE A 15 -4.56 4.00 -15.81
N LEU A 16 -4.13 3.36 -14.72
CA LEU A 16 -5.05 2.76 -13.75
C LEU A 16 -6.01 3.80 -13.17
N PHE A 17 -5.46 4.97 -12.83
CA PHE A 17 -6.24 6.06 -12.29
C PHE A 17 -7.28 6.59 -13.29
N TYR A 18 -6.90 6.70 -14.56
CA TYR A 18 -7.81 7.05 -15.64
C TYR A 18 -9.00 6.08 -15.74
N ASP A 19 -8.72 4.78 -15.70
CA ASP A 19 -9.76 3.75 -15.77
C ASP A 19 -10.72 3.80 -14.57
N ILE A 20 -10.17 4.05 -13.36
CA ILE A 20 -10.96 4.24 -12.13
C ILE A 20 -11.87 5.47 -12.24
N LEU A 21 -11.34 6.64 -12.63
CA LEU A 21 -12.13 7.86 -12.77
C LEU A 21 -13.26 7.71 -13.79
N LYS A 22 -12.96 7.08 -14.93
CA LYS A 22 -13.94 6.82 -15.98
C LYS A 22 -15.04 5.89 -15.48
N ALA A 23 -14.69 4.82 -14.76
CA ALA A 23 -15.65 3.89 -14.19
C ALA A 23 -16.50 4.54 -13.07
N ALA A 24 -15.94 5.49 -12.32
CA ALA A 24 -16.64 6.27 -11.32
C ALA A 24 -17.56 7.39 -11.91
N GLY A 25 -17.57 7.59 -13.23
CA GLY A 25 -18.39 8.62 -13.88
C GLY A 25 -17.90 10.05 -13.68
N ASN A 26 -16.63 10.23 -13.29
CA ASN A 26 -16.04 11.55 -13.07
C ASN A 26 -15.53 12.17 -14.38
N ASN A 27 -16.05 13.35 -14.71
CA ASN A 27 -15.73 14.06 -15.95
C ASN A 27 -14.58 15.08 -15.81
N ASN A 28 -14.12 15.38 -14.60
CA ASN A 28 -13.06 16.37 -14.33
C ASN A 28 -11.65 15.76 -14.34
N GLN A 29 -11.34 14.95 -15.36
CA GLN A 29 -10.11 14.15 -15.39
C GLN A 29 -8.83 14.98 -15.38
N GLU A 30 -8.79 16.09 -16.14
CA GLU A 30 -7.60 16.95 -16.22
C GLU A 30 -7.28 17.63 -14.89
N GLU A 31 -8.30 18.13 -14.20
CA GLU A 31 -8.17 18.80 -12.91
C GLU A 31 -7.65 17.82 -11.85
N ILE A 32 -8.26 16.63 -11.76
CA ILE A 32 -7.87 15.62 -10.78
C ILE A 32 -6.45 15.08 -11.06
N SER A 33 -6.09 14.84 -12.32
CA SER A 33 -4.71 14.47 -12.68
C SER A 33 -3.70 15.55 -12.31
N SER A 34 -4.03 16.83 -12.50
CA SER A 34 -3.14 17.93 -12.11
C SER A 34 -2.92 17.97 -10.59
N LEU A 35 -3.99 17.77 -9.81
CA LEU A 35 -3.91 17.70 -8.34
C LEU A 35 -3.04 16.53 -7.89
N LEU A 36 -3.22 15.35 -8.47
CA LEU A 36 -2.41 14.17 -8.16
C LEU A 36 -0.93 14.39 -8.46
N GLN A 37 -0.61 14.94 -9.62
CA GLN A 37 0.80 15.17 -10.00
C GLN A 37 1.49 16.17 -9.08
N ARG A 38 0.76 17.16 -8.55
CA ARG A 38 1.32 18.17 -7.63
C ARG A 38 1.51 17.64 -6.21
N ASN A 39 0.66 16.72 -5.77
CA ASN A 39 0.63 16.22 -4.39
C ASN A 39 1.28 14.83 -4.25
N ARG A 40 2.08 14.39 -5.22
CA ARG A 40 2.73 13.07 -5.23
C ARG A 40 4.24 13.20 -5.43
N VAL A 41 4.99 12.50 -4.60
CA VAL A 41 6.43 12.25 -4.79
C VAL A 41 6.65 10.74 -4.89
N VAL A 42 7.46 10.31 -5.86
CA VAL A 42 7.82 8.89 -6.03
C VAL A 42 9.29 8.70 -5.70
N LEU A 43 9.56 7.90 -4.67
CA LEU A 43 10.90 7.45 -4.29
C LEU A 43 11.09 6.01 -4.79
N ALA A 44 12.08 5.79 -5.65
CA ALA A 44 12.38 4.47 -6.21
C ALA A 44 13.72 3.94 -5.67
N TYR A 45 13.67 2.80 -4.98
CA TYR A 45 14.84 2.10 -4.44
C TYR A 45 15.10 0.85 -5.27
N LEU A 46 16.00 0.97 -6.25
CA LEU A 46 16.30 -0.12 -7.20
C LEU A 46 17.29 -1.12 -6.61
N ASN A 47 17.31 -2.35 -7.14
CA ASN A 47 18.30 -3.39 -6.78
C ASN A 47 18.39 -3.70 -5.28
N GLN A 48 17.25 -3.79 -4.59
CA GLN A 48 17.19 -4.06 -3.13
C GLN A 48 18.00 -3.06 -2.29
N SER A 49 18.15 -1.81 -2.78
CA SER A 49 18.90 -0.76 -2.09
C SER A 49 18.09 0.00 -1.02
N PHE A 50 16.91 -0.52 -0.65
CA PHE A 50 16.08 0.11 0.36
C PHE A 50 16.77 0.04 1.73
N GLN A 51 16.85 1.19 2.39
CA GLN A 51 17.28 1.34 3.78
C GLN A 51 16.36 2.37 4.42
N ILE A 52 15.92 2.07 5.63
CA ILE A 52 14.92 2.86 6.35
C ILE A 52 15.48 4.24 6.75
N GLU A 53 16.78 4.34 7.03
CA GLU A 53 17.48 5.59 7.29
C GLU A 53 17.45 6.51 6.07
N ARG A 54 17.64 5.94 4.87
CA ARG A 54 17.57 6.69 3.62
C ARG A 54 16.16 7.22 3.34
N LEU A 55 15.12 6.48 3.74
CA LEU A 55 13.75 6.98 3.69
C LEU A 55 13.57 8.18 4.63
N LYS A 56 14.04 8.09 5.87
CA LYS A 56 13.97 9.19 6.85
C LYS A 56 14.67 10.45 6.32
N GLU A 57 15.87 10.31 5.76
CA GLU A 57 16.61 11.40 5.13
C GLU A 57 15.85 12.03 3.95
N ASN A 58 15.22 11.20 3.10
CA ASN A 58 14.41 11.70 1.98
C ASN A 58 13.19 12.47 2.48
N LEU A 59 12.47 11.97 3.48
CA LEU A 59 11.33 12.66 4.08
C LEU A 59 11.73 14.01 4.69
N ASP A 60 12.85 14.05 5.42
CA ASP A 60 13.40 15.29 5.98
C ASP A 60 13.78 16.31 4.89
N ASN A 61 14.39 15.84 3.80
CA ASN A 61 14.70 16.69 2.65
C ASN A 61 13.45 17.23 1.96
N LEU A 62 12.41 16.41 1.77
CA LEU A 62 11.14 16.86 1.19
C LEU A 62 10.49 17.96 2.04
N SER A 63 10.47 17.77 3.36
CA SER A 63 9.95 18.78 4.28
C SER A 63 10.77 20.08 4.21
N LYS A 64 12.09 20.00 4.34
CA LYS A 64 12.96 21.20 4.43
C LYS A 64 13.15 21.94 3.11
N GLN A 65 13.20 21.23 2.00
CA GLN A 65 13.57 21.82 0.69
C GLN A 65 12.36 22.09 -0.19
N MET A 66 11.25 21.38 0.02
CA MET A 66 10.08 21.45 -0.85
C MET A 66 8.79 21.82 -0.11
N ASP A 67 8.85 22.04 1.21
CA ASP A 67 7.67 22.25 2.08
C ASP A 67 6.62 21.14 1.88
N PHE A 68 7.10 19.92 1.67
CA PHE A 68 6.28 18.75 1.38
C PHE A 68 6.33 17.77 2.54
N VAL A 69 5.19 17.59 3.21
CA VAL A 69 4.98 16.58 4.24
C VAL A 69 3.83 15.69 3.77
N PRO A 70 4.05 14.38 3.52
CA PRO A 70 3.00 13.53 3.00
C PRO A 70 2.00 13.14 4.10
N ASP A 71 0.70 13.23 3.83
CA ASP A 71 -0.35 12.64 4.68
C ASP A 71 -0.43 11.12 4.51
N THR A 72 0.15 10.57 3.44
CA THR A 72 0.12 9.13 3.12
C THR A 72 1.42 8.66 2.48
N LEU A 73 1.93 7.53 2.94
CA LEU A 73 3.05 6.81 2.34
C LEU A 73 2.59 5.44 1.84
N ILE A 74 2.84 5.13 0.57
CA ILE A 74 2.57 3.80 0.00
C ILE A 74 3.93 3.11 -0.24
N VAL A 75 4.14 2.01 0.46
CA VAL A 75 5.35 1.19 0.38
C VAL A 75 5.03 -0.09 -0.39
N ASP A 76 5.47 -0.15 -1.64
CA ASP A 76 5.29 -1.31 -2.52
C ASP A 76 6.62 -2.07 -2.69
N GLY A 77 6.54 -3.40 -2.69
CA GLY A 77 7.69 -4.26 -3.00
C GLY A 77 8.68 -4.47 -1.85
N LEU A 78 8.30 -4.16 -0.60
CA LEU A 78 9.08 -4.56 0.57
C LEU A 78 8.95 -6.09 0.77
N GLU A 79 10.07 -6.79 0.96
CA GLU A 79 10.07 -8.24 1.19
C GLU A 79 9.75 -8.56 2.64
N PHE A 80 8.46 -8.66 2.98
CA PHE A 80 7.98 -8.88 4.36
C PHE A 80 8.55 -10.15 5.03
N GLY A 81 8.78 -11.22 4.25
CA GLY A 81 9.29 -12.48 4.79
C GLY A 81 10.72 -12.40 5.31
N ASP A 82 11.53 -11.52 4.72
CA ASP A 82 12.95 -11.34 5.06
C ASP A 82 13.20 -10.06 5.87
N ALA A 83 12.23 -9.14 5.90
CA ALA A 83 12.34 -7.89 6.63
C ALA A 83 12.27 -8.13 8.15
N PRO A 84 13.25 -7.63 8.92
CA PRO A 84 13.23 -7.76 10.37
C PRO A 84 12.10 -6.90 10.96
N ARG A 85 11.56 -7.32 12.10
CA ARG A 85 10.47 -6.63 12.81
C ARG A 85 10.76 -5.14 13.01
N GLU A 86 12.01 -4.84 13.35
CA GLU A 86 12.53 -3.51 13.64
C GLU A 86 12.24 -2.52 12.49
N VAL A 87 12.28 -2.98 11.23
CA VAL A 87 11.94 -2.12 10.07
C VAL A 87 10.50 -1.62 10.16
N PHE A 88 9.55 -2.47 10.56
CA PHE A 88 8.15 -2.11 10.70
C PHE A 88 7.89 -1.21 11.92
N GLU A 89 8.61 -1.45 13.02
CA GLU A 89 8.56 -0.56 14.18
C GLU A 89 9.10 0.84 13.84
N GLU A 90 10.13 0.92 13.02
CA GLU A 90 10.62 2.21 12.51
C GLU A 90 9.63 2.90 11.58
N PHE A 91 8.92 2.16 10.73
CA PHE A 91 7.81 2.73 9.95
C PHE A 91 6.69 3.27 10.84
N GLN A 92 6.37 2.59 11.95
CA GLN A 92 5.39 3.09 12.92
C GLN A 92 5.84 4.43 13.55
N GLN A 93 7.13 4.55 13.88
CA GLN A 93 7.70 5.80 14.36
C GLN A 93 7.65 6.91 13.30
N ILE A 94 7.92 6.57 12.03
CA ILE A 94 7.78 7.53 10.91
C ILE A 94 6.32 8.00 10.81
N ALA A 95 5.35 7.07 10.77
CA ALA A 95 3.93 7.39 10.68
C ALA A 95 3.49 8.38 11.77
N GLN A 96 3.92 8.16 13.02
CA GLN A 96 3.63 9.06 14.14
C GLN A 96 4.37 10.40 14.01
N GLY A 97 5.63 10.38 13.58
CA GLY A 97 6.47 11.58 13.51
C GLY A 97 6.06 12.58 12.42
N ILE A 98 5.46 12.10 11.33
CA ILE A 98 4.94 12.96 10.25
C ILE A 98 3.41 12.98 10.17
N GLU A 99 2.72 12.39 11.15
CA GLU A 99 1.25 12.26 11.21
C GLU A 99 0.62 11.68 9.93
N ALA A 100 1.26 10.65 9.36
CA ALA A 100 0.87 10.06 8.08
C ALA A 100 0.33 8.64 8.19
N GLU A 101 -0.58 8.27 7.31
CA GLU A 101 -0.97 6.88 7.09
C GLU A 101 0.08 6.15 6.25
N ILE A 102 0.47 4.94 6.64
CA ILE A 102 1.41 4.12 5.87
C ILE A 102 0.73 2.82 5.42
N TRP A 103 0.70 2.62 4.11
CA TRP A 103 0.16 1.45 3.46
C TRP A 103 1.27 0.60 2.88
N PHE A 104 1.17 -0.72 3.06
CA PHE A 104 2.11 -1.67 2.51
C PHE A 104 1.42 -2.65 1.57
N SER A 105 2.12 -3.08 0.53
CA SER A 105 1.79 -4.31 -0.18
C SER A 105 2.65 -5.46 0.35
N ALA A 106 2.01 -6.59 0.66
CA ALA A 106 2.68 -7.81 1.07
C ALA A 106 2.22 -8.98 0.20
N LEU A 107 3.16 -9.81 -0.27
CA LEU A 107 2.84 -10.98 -1.09
C LEU A 107 2.58 -12.19 -0.19
N ALA A 108 1.33 -12.66 -0.18
CA ALA A 108 1.00 -13.95 0.40
C ALA A 108 1.48 -15.08 -0.52
N HIS A 109 2.32 -15.98 0.00
CA HIS A 109 2.79 -17.12 -0.78
C HIS A 109 1.76 -18.26 -0.74
N ARG A 110 1.20 -18.61 -1.90
CA ARG A 110 0.17 -19.67 -2.06
C ARG A 110 0.51 -21.04 -1.45
N HIS A 111 1.79 -21.32 -1.20
CA HIS A 111 2.25 -22.59 -0.62
C HIS A 111 2.45 -22.53 0.90
N ILE A 112 2.41 -21.34 1.49
CA ILE A 112 2.54 -21.13 2.92
C ILE A 112 1.13 -20.95 3.47
N THR A 113 0.67 -21.93 4.24
CA THR A 113 -0.67 -21.95 4.83
C THR A 113 -0.65 -21.57 6.31
N GLU A 114 0.46 -21.02 6.79
CA GLU A 114 0.58 -20.55 8.16
C GLU A 114 -0.33 -19.35 8.39
N VAL A 115 -1.12 -19.45 9.46
CA VAL A 115 -2.08 -18.45 9.88
C VAL A 115 -2.01 -18.38 11.40
N ASN A 116 -2.00 -17.18 11.98
CA ASN A 116 -2.00 -17.02 13.44
C ASN A 116 -3.40 -17.26 14.05
N GLU A 117 -3.52 -17.17 15.36
CA GLU A 117 -4.79 -17.36 16.09
C GLU A 117 -5.90 -16.38 15.69
N ARG A 118 -5.54 -15.23 15.11
CA ARG A 118 -6.47 -14.20 14.62
C ARG A 118 -6.89 -14.38 13.16
N GLY A 119 -6.36 -15.39 12.46
CA GLY A 119 -6.67 -15.59 11.05
C GLY A 119 -5.79 -14.79 10.08
N ILE A 120 -4.70 -14.17 10.56
CA ILE A 120 -3.77 -13.42 9.71
C ILE A 120 -2.75 -14.37 9.08
N PRO A 121 -2.61 -14.39 7.73
CA PRO A 121 -1.68 -15.27 7.05
C PRO A 121 -0.24 -14.75 7.07
N TYR A 122 0.71 -15.66 6.82
CA TYR A 122 2.08 -15.28 6.42
C TYR A 122 2.06 -14.33 5.21
N PRO A 123 2.91 -13.28 5.16
CA PRO A 123 4.02 -12.99 6.09
C PRO A 123 3.65 -12.09 7.29
N CYS A 124 2.41 -11.62 7.40
CA CYS A 124 2.02 -10.70 8.47
C CYS A 124 1.71 -11.40 9.80
N ASN A 125 1.55 -12.72 9.82
CA ASN A 125 1.11 -13.51 10.97
C ASN A 125 1.88 -13.31 12.28
N ASN A 126 3.16 -12.91 12.21
CA ASN A 126 4.04 -12.72 13.38
C ASN A 126 4.25 -11.26 13.80
N ILE A 127 3.71 -10.31 13.03
CA ILE A 127 3.91 -8.86 13.22
C ILE A 127 2.60 -8.08 13.07
N ASP A 128 1.45 -8.76 13.05
CA ASP A 128 0.17 -8.15 12.73
C ASP A 128 -0.30 -7.11 13.76
N GLU A 129 0.24 -7.14 14.98
CA GLU A 129 0.02 -6.12 16.00
C GLU A 129 0.60 -4.75 15.62
N LEU A 130 1.58 -4.69 14.70
CA LEU A 130 2.16 -3.44 14.21
C LEU A 130 1.26 -2.73 13.19
N PHE A 131 0.27 -3.42 12.64
CA PHE A 131 -0.64 -2.89 11.63
C PHE A 131 -2.01 -2.60 12.24
N ALA A 132 -2.53 -1.38 12.03
CA ALA A 132 -3.88 -1.05 12.46
C ALA A 132 -4.92 -1.79 11.61
N LEU A 133 -4.75 -1.84 10.29
CA LEU A 133 -5.66 -2.49 9.35
C LEU A 133 -4.90 -3.53 8.52
N ILE A 134 -5.52 -4.69 8.28
CA ILE A 134 -5.02 -5.69 7.35
C ILE A 134 -6.16 -6.10 6.42
N ALA A 135 -5.95 -5.92 5.12
CA ALA A 135 -6.84 -6.38 4.07
C ALA A 135 -6.11 -7.40 3.18
N GLN A 136 -6.82 -8.45 2.78
CA GLN A 136 -6.32 -9.50 1.91
C GLN A 136 -7.05 -9.46 0.57
N LEU A 137 -6.29 -9.57 -0.52
CA LEU A 137 -6.80 -9.71 -1.87
C LEU A 137 -6.72 -11.17 -2.29
N GLU A 138 -7.86 -11.82 -2.48
CA GLU A 138 -7.94 -13.22 -2.90
C GLU A 138 -8.46 -13.32 -4.34
N PRO A 139 -7.69 -13.91 -5.28
CA PRO A 139 -8.17 -14.13 -6.62
C PRO A 139 -9.29 -15.19 -6.62
N VAL A 140 -10.43 -14.86 -7.23
CA VAL A 140 -11.55 -15.78 -7.45
C VAL A 140 -11.86 -15.87 -8.93
N GLY A 141 -12.57 -16.91 -9.37
CA GLY A 141 -12.74 -17.21 -10.80
C GLY A 141 -13.21 -16.04 -11.68
N SER A 142 -14.01 -15.13 -11.14
CA SER A 142 -14.58 -13.97 -11.87
C SER A 142 -14.13 -12.60 -11.34
N GLY A 143 -13.14 -12.52 -10.44
CA GLY A 143 -12.79 -11.26 -9.78
C GLY A 143 -11.69 -11.39 -8.73
N VAL A 144 -11.57 -10.38 -7.88
CA VAL A 144 -10.72 -10.40 -6.69
C VAL A 144 -11.60 -10.08 -5.49
N VAL A 145 -11.58 -10.90 -4.45
CA VAL A 145 -12.26 -10.59 -3.20
C VAL A 145 -11.29 -9.80 -2.31
N LEU A 146 -11.68 -8.60 -1.91
CA LEU A 146 -11.03 -7.86 -0.84
C LEU A 146 -11.69 -8.27 0.47
N LYS A 147 -10.93 -8.87 1.39
CA LYS A 147 -11.39 -9.29 2.71
C LYS A 147 -10.67 -8.50 3.78
N ILE A 148 -11.41 -7.92 4.72
CA ILE A 148 -10.81 -7.32 5.91
C ILE A 148 -10.46 -8.45 6.88
N LEU A 149 -9.21 -8.49 7.33
CA LEU A 149 -8.71 -9.46 8.31
C LEU A 149 -8.49 -8.83 9.68
N LYS A 150 -8.13 -7.54 9.70
CA LYS A 150 -7.98 -6.73 10.91
C LYS A 150 -8.47 -5.32 10.63
N ASP A 151 -9.25 -4.76 11.57
CA ASP A 151 -9.68 -3.37 11.55
C ASP A 151 -9.51 -2.76 12.94
N HIS A 152 -8.35 -2.16 13.15
CA HIS A 152 -7.92 -1.62 14.43
C HIS A 152 -8.13 -2.65 15.54
N GLU A 153 -8.76 -2.23 16.64
CA GLU A 153 -9.16 -3.09 17.76
C GLU A 153 -10.65 -3.47 17.69
N VAL A 154 -11.28 -3.31 16.52
CA VAL A 154 -12.69 -3.63 16.29
C VAL A 154 -12.80 -5.07 15.77
N PRO A 155 -13.70 -5.89 16.33
CA PRO A 155 -13.98 -7.22 15.78
C PRO A 155 -14.45 -7.15 14.34
N VAL A 156 -13.76 -7.84 13.44
CA VAL A 156 -14.11 -7.89 12.02
C VAL A 156 -15.21 -8.92 11.77
N PRO A 157 -16.34 -8.54 11.15
CA PRO A 157 -17.37 -9.49 10.75
C PRO A 157 -16.84 -10.58 9.80
N PRO A 158 -17.27 -11.84 9.92
CA PRO A 158 -16.82 -12.92 9.03
C PRO A 158 -17.06 -12.68 7.53
N ASP A 159 -18.05 -11.84 7.20
CA ASP A 159 -18.49 -11.47 5.86
C ASP A 159 -18.01 -10.09 5.40
N ALA A 160 -17.08 -9.46 6.13
CA ALA A 160 -16.47 -8.17 5.78
C ALA A 160 -15.58 -8.27 4.53
N SER A 161 -16.22 -8.39 3.37
CA SER A 161 -15.59 -8.60 2.09
C SER A 161 -16.34 -7.94 0.94
N VAL A 162 -15.60 -7.57 -0.11
CA VAL A 162 -16.12 -6.95 -1.32
C VAL A 162 -15.53 -7.63 -2.53
N LEU A 163 -16.37 -8.01 -3.50
CA LEU A 163 -15.91 -8.51 -4.80
C LEU A 163 -15.56 -7.34 -5.71
N LEU A 164 -14.31 -7.30 -6.16
CA LEU A 164 -13.79 -6.29 -7.07
C LEU A 164 -13.80 -6.79 -8.51
N ASP A 165 -14.10 -5.88 -9.44
CA ASP A 165 -13.87 -6.11 -10.86
C ASP A 165 -12.36 -6.05 -11.18
N THR A 166 -11.86 -7.02 -11.94
CA THR A 166 -10.41 -7.13 -12.22
C THR A 166 -9.89 -6.08 -13.19
N LYS A 167 -10.77 -5.36 -13.90
CA LYS A 167 -10.39 -4.28 -14.81
C LYS A 167 -10.44 -2.92 -14.13
N THR A 168 -11.50 -2.66 -13.37
CA THR A 168 -11.70 -1.33 -12.74
C THR A 168 -11.22 -1.28 -11.29
N LEU A 169 -11.04 -2.44 -10.64
CA LEU A 169 -10.77 -2.58 -9.21
C LEU A 169 -11.85 -1.93 -8.32
N LEU A 170 -13.03 -1.66 -8.87
CA LEU A 170 -14.18 -1.14 -8.14
C LEU A 170 -15.09 -2.29 -7.66
N PRO A 171 -15.89 -2.07 -6.59
CA PRO A 171 -16.91 -3.01 -6.14
C PRO A 171 -17.86 -3.40 -7.28
N LYS A 172 -18.18 -4.70 -7.38
CA LYS A 172 -19.22 -5.23 -8.25
C LYS A 172 -20.61 -5.12 -7.64
#